data_AF-A0A957SBH2-F1
#
_entry.id   AF-A0A957SBH2-F1
#
_cell.length_a   1.000
_cell.length_b   1.000
_cell.length_c   1.000
_cell.angle_alpha   90.00
_cell.angle_beta   90.00
_cell.angle_gamma   90.00
#
_symmetry.space_group_name_H-M   'P 1'
#
loop_
_entity.id
_entity.type
_entity.pdbx_description
1 polymer ?
#
loop_
_entity_poly.entity_id
_entity_poly.type
_entity_poly.pdbx_seq_one_letter_code
_entity_poly.pdbx_strand_id
1 'polypeptide(L)'
;RGMNVVTMAILLAAFSWPFSARAIRSQVLSLRERGYVDLARVSGLNSMEIIFQEILPNLLPYLGVGLAVSTVGAILAEVGLEVIGLGPGNVATLGLMINWAIGWGAMSLGKWHLIAAPAGALVVLFFALNLMNIGLEEAFNPRLKGTTGQ
;
A
#
# COMPACT_ATOMS: atom_id res chain seq x y z
N ARG A 1 -8.73 -22.18 -18.56
CA ARG A 1 -9.43 -20.93 -18.17
C ARG A 1 -8.49 -20.18 -17.23
N GLY A 2 -7.65 -19.31 -17.78
CA GLY A 2 -6.66 -18.58 -16.99
C GLY A 2 -7.33 -17.55 -16.09
N MET A 3 -6.65 -17.21 -14.99
CA MET A 3 -7.10 -16.16 -14.08
C MET A 3 -7.23 -14.85 -14.86
N ASN A 4 -8.35 -14.15 -14.69
CA ASN A 4 -8.60 -12.87 -15.36
C ASN A 4 -8.04 -11.74 -14.49
N VAL A 5 -7.60 -10.63 -15.11
CA VAL A 5 -7.01 -9.48 -14.38
C VAL A 5 -7.94 -8.98 -13.28
N VAL A 6 -9.24 -8.92 -13.59
CA VAL A 6 -10.29 -8.51 -12.64
C VAL A 6 -10.39 -9.46 -11.45
N THR A 7 -10.27 -10.77 -11.67
CA THR A 7 -10.31 -11.76 -10.59
C THR A 7 -9.09 -11.64 -9.68
N MET A 8 -7.90 -11.42 -10.26
CA MET A 8 -6.68 -11.18 -9.47
C MET A 8 -6.79 -9.89 -8.66
N ALA A 9 -7.26 -8.81 -9.28
CA ALA A 9 -7.46 -7.53 -8.61
C ALA A 9 -8.43 -7.65 -7.42
N ILE A 10 -9.55 -8.37 -7.59
CA ILE A 10 -10.52 -8.60 -6.51
C ILE A 10 -9.90 -9.42 -5.38
N LEU A 11 -9.15 -10.48 -5.69
CA LEU A 11 -8.48 -11.29 -4.67
C LEU A 11 -7.45 -10.44 -3.91
N LEU A 12 -6.61 -9.68 -4.61
CA LEU A 12 -5.61 -8.81 -4.00
C LEU A 12 -6.28 -7.73 -3.12
N ALA A 13 -7.36 -7.12 -3.58
CA ALA A 13 -8.14 -6.17 -2.77
C ALA A 13 -8.70 -6.84 -1.50
N ALA A 14 -9.26 -8.05 -1.64
CA ALA A 14 -9.80 -8.84 -0.53
C ALA A 14 -8.73 -9.38 0.45
N PHE A 15 -7.45 -9.41 0.05
CA PHE A 15 -6.33 -9.76 0.94
C PHE A 15 -5.58 -8.53 1.47
N SER A 16 -5.72 -7.35 0.83
CA SER A 16 -5.01 -6.12 1.20
C SER A 16 -5.65 -5.40 2.40
N TRP A 17 -6.98 -5.48 2.56
CA TRP A 17 -7.73 -4.78 3.62
C TRP A 17 -7.28 -5.00 5.08
N PRO A 18 -6.76 -6.17 5.53
CA PRO A 18 -6.44 -6.37 6.94
C PRO A 18 -5.21 -5.57 7.37
N PHE A 19 -4.25 -5.39 6.45
CA PHE A 19 -3.04 -4.63 6.71
C PHE A 19 -3.36 -3.13 6.81
N SER A 20 -4.16 -2.61 5.88
CA SER A 20 -4.67 -1.22 5.93
C SER A 20 -5.46 -0.97 7.21
N ALA A 21 -6.39 -1.86 7.55
CA ALA A 21 -7.24 -1.72 8.73
C ALA A 21 -6.43 -1.73 10.03
N ARG A 22 -5.40 -2.59 10.12
CA ARG A 22 -4.49 -2.62 11.28
C ARG A 22 -3.66 -1.34 11.40
N ALA A 23 -3.15 -0.81 10.29
CA ALA A 23 -2.40 0.43 10.26
C ALA A 23 -3.27 1.63 10.66
N ILE A 24 -4.52 1.68 10.20
CA ILE A 24 -5.46 2.74 10.60
C ILE A 24 -5.78 2.64 12.10
N ARG A 25 -6.02 1.42 12.62
CA ARG A 25 -6.33 1.23 14.04
C ARG A 25 -5.19 1.68 14.97
N SER A 26 -3.92 1.45 14.60
CA SER A 26 -2.79 1.93 15.42
C SER A 26 -2.69 3.46 15.44
N GLN A 27 -2.98 4.11 14.31
CA GLN A 27 -3.04 5.59 14.23
C GLN A 27 -4.22 6.15 15.04
N VAL A 28 -5.39 5.52 14.96
CA VAL A 28 -6.57 5.87 15.77
C VAL A 28 -6.28 5.72 17.26
N LEU A 29 -5.58 4.66 17.67
CA LEU A 29 -5.19 4.48 19.08
C LEU A 29 -4.23 5.59 19.54
N SER A 30 -3.28 5.99 18.69
CA SER A 30 -2.36 7.10 18.98
C SER A 30 -3.08 8.46 19.09
N LEU A 31 -4.09 8.72 18.25
CA LEU A 31 -4.93 9.92 18.37
C LEU A 31 -5.80 9.87 19.64
N ARG A 32 -6.35 8.70 19.97
CA ARG A 32 -7.18 8.49 21.15
C ARG A 32 -6.41 8.76 22.45
N GLU A 33 -5.16 8.32 22.53
CA GLU A 33 -4.28 8.52 23.70
C GLU A 33 -3.84 9.98 23.90
N ARG A 34 -3.90 10.83 22.85
CA ARG A 34 -3.45 12.23 22.92
C ARG A 34 -4.47 13.26 23.40
N GLY A 35 -5.66 12.84 23.85
CA GLY A 35 -6.57 13.74 24.59
C GLY A 35 -7.83 14.21 23.85
N TYR A 36 -8.15 13.69 22.67
CA TYR A 36 -9.41 14.03 21.99
C TYR A 36 -10.66 13.47 22.68
N VAL A 37 -10.55 12.29 23.31
CA VAL A 37 -11.69 11.67 24.01
C VAL A 37 -12.08 12.44 25.26
N ASP A 38 -11.11 13.07 25.95
CA ASP A 38 -11.37 13.85 27.15
C ASP A 38 -11.97 15.23 26.81
N LEU A 39 -11.51 15.89 25.73
CA LEU A 39 -12.08 17.16 25.25
C LEU A 39 -13.51 17.02 24.72
N ALA A 40 -13.81 15.94 24.00
CA ALA A 40 -15.13 15.70 23.44
C ALA A 40 -16.16 15.32 24.52
N ARG A 41 -15.72 14.63 25.59
CA ARG A 41 -16.57 14.29 26.74
C ARG A 41 -16.92 15.50 27.60
N VAL A 42 -16.09 16.55 27.60
CA VAL A 42 -16.38 17.85 28.25
C VAL A 42 -17.38 18.68 27.43
N SER A 43 -17.50 18.44 26.12
CA SER A 43 -18.31 19.26 25.20
C SER A 43 -19.78 18.79 25.04
N GLY A 44 -20.19 17.69 25.69
CA GLY A 44 -21.61 17.26 25.75
C GLY A 44 -22.22 16.73 24.45
N LEU A 45 -21.41 16.50 23.41
CA LEU A 45 -21.85 15.97 22.12
C LEU A 45 -22.03 14.45 22.13
N ASN A 46 -22.91 13.95 21.26
CA ASN A 46 -23.17 12.53 21.13
C ASN A 46 -21.97 11.82 20.47
N SER A 47 -21.66 10.57 20.89
CA SER A 47 -20.45 9.85 20.47
C SER A 47 -20.29 9.73 18.94
N MET A 48 -21.40 9.69 18.19
CA MET A 48 -21.38 9.62 16.73
C MET A 48 -21.08 10.96 16.05
N GLU A 49 -21.56 12.08 16.59
CA GLU A 49 -21.23 13.42 16.05
C GLU A 49 -19.74 13.72 16.21
N ILE A 50 -19.16 13.38 17.36
CA ILE A 50 -17.72 13.55 17.62
C ILE A 50 -16.90 12.75 16.60
N ILE A 51 -17.31 11.51 16.29
CA ILE A 51 -16.61 10.66 15.33
C ILE A 51 -16.64 11.27 13.93
N PHE A 52 -17.82 11.64 13.41
CA PHE A 52 -17.95 12.10 12.02
C PHE A 52 -17.51 13.54 11.80
N GLN A 53 -17.64 14.41 12.82
CA GLN A 53 -17.46 15.85 12.67
C GLN A 53 -16.06 16.32 13.10
N GLU A 54 -15.45 15.66 14.10
CA GLU A 54 -14.12 16.02 14.59
C GLU A 54 -13.05 14.98 14.26
N ILE A 55 -13.32 13.70 14.49
CA ILE A 55 -12.30 12.64 14.34
C ILE A 55 -12.09 12.29 12.86
N LEU A 56 -13.17 12.09 12.10
CA LEU A 56 -13.10 11.67 10.69
C LEU A 56 -12.33 12.66 9.80
N PRO A 57 -12.60 13.98 9.81
CA PRO A 57 -11.83 14.92 8.97
C PRO A 57 -10.36 15.02 9.36
N ASN A 58 -10.03 14.86 10.64
CA ASN A 58 -8.63 14.81 11.10
C ASN A 58 -7.94 13.48 10.74
N LEU A 59 -8.69 12.39 10.60
CA LEU A 59 -8.19 11.10 10.17
C LEU A 59 -8.14 10.91 8.65
N LEU A 60 -8.89 11.69 7.87
CA LEU A 60 -8.94 11.61 6.40
C LEU A 60 -7.53 11.62 5.74
N PRO A 61 -6.61 12.52 6.13
CA PRO A 61 -5.22 12.49 5.65
C PRO A 61 -4.51 11.15 5.92
N TYR A 62 -4.70 10.60 7.13
CA TYR A 62 -4.12 9.32 7.53
C TYR A 62 -4.73 8.13 6.79
N LEU A 63 -6.04 8.16 6.51
CA LEU A 63 -6.71 7.16 5.69
C LEU A 63 -6.12 7.17 4.26
N GLY A 64 -5.86 8.35 3.70
CA GLY A 64 -5.22 8.51 2.39
C GLY A 64 -3.83 7.85 2.32
N VAL A 65 -2.98 8.11 3.33
CA VAL A 65 -1.66 7.46 3.43
C VAL A 65 -1.79 5.94 3.59
N GLY A 66 -2.72 5.48 4.43
CA GLY A 66 -2.96 4.05 4.62
C GLY A 66 -3.39 3.34 3.34
N LEU A 67 -4.24 3.96 2.52
CA LEU A 67 -4.64 3.43 1.21
C LEU A 67 -3.46 3.39 0.22
N ALA A 68 -2.59 4.41 0.22
CA ALA A 68 -1.41 4.44 -0.64
C ALA A 68 -0.43 3.29 -0.32
N VAL A 69 -0.12 3.09 0.96
CA VAL A 69 0.74 1.98 1.41
C VAL A 69 0.15 0.61 1.03
N SER A 70 -1.16 0.48 1.19
CA SER A 70 -1.88 -0.77 0.88
C SER A 70 -1.90 -1.08 -0.61
N THR A 71 -1.94 -0.05 -1.44
CA THR A 71 -1.82 -0.17 -2.90
C THR A 71 -0.45 -0.70 -3.30
N VAL A 72 0.63 -0.18 -2.69
CA VAL A 72 1.99 -0.69 -2.95
C VAL A 72 2.15 -2.14 -2.51
N GLY A 73 1.59 -2.50 -1.34
CA GLY A 73 1.56 -3.89 -0.88
C GLY A 73 0.80 -4.83 -1.84
N ALA A 74 -0.30 -4.37 -2.43
CA ALA A 74 -1.06 -5.14 -3.41
C ALA A 74 -0.26 -5.37 -4.70
N ILE A 75 0.44 -4.35 -5.22
CA ILE A 75 1.31 -4.49 -6.41
C ILE A 75 2.44 -5.48 -6.14
N LEU A 76 3.05 -5.44 -4.95
CA LEU A 76 4.08 -6.40 -4.55
C LEU A 76 3.55 -7.85 -4.56
N ALA A 77 2.35 -8.05 -4.00
CA ALA A 77 1.69 -9.36 -4.00
C ALA A 77 1.32 -9.82 -5.42
N GLU A 78 0.86 -8.90 -6.28
CA GLU A 78 0.58 -9.14 -7.69
C GLU A 78 1.80 -9.70 -8.42
N VAL A 79 2.92 -8.97 -8.36
CA VAL A 79 4.18 -9.35 -8.99
C VAL A 79 4.70 -10.69 -8.42
N GLY A 80 4.57 -10.91 -7.11
CA GLY A 80 4.96 -12.17 -6.48
C GLY A 80 4.18 -13.37 -7.01
N LEU A 81 2.86 -13.23 -7.19
CA LEU A 81 1.99 -14.25 -7.77
C LEU A 81 2.32 -14.52 -9.24
N GLU A 82 2.64 -13.48 -10.01
CA GLU A 82 2.99 -13.61 -11.41
C GLU A 82 4.31 -14.34 -11.62
N VAL A 83 5.32 -14.05 -10.80
CA VAL A 83 6.65 -14.70 -10.87
C VAL A 83 6.54 -16.21 -10.67
N ILE A 84 5.64 -16.68 -9.78
CA ILE A 84 5.37 -18.10 -9.57
C ILE A 84 4.39 -18.71 -10.59
N GLY A 85 3.93 -17.94 -11.57
CA GLY A 85 3.08 -18.40 -12.66
C GLY A 85 1.58 -18.46 -12.32
N LEU A 86 1.16 -17.87 -11.20
CA LEU A 86 -0.25 -17.74 -10.82
C LEU A 86 -0.90 -16.46 -11.37
N GLY A 87 -0.17 -15.68 -12.16
CA GLY A 87 -0.64 -14.45 -12.79
C GLY A 87 -1.60 -14.65 -13.98
N PRO A 88 -2.32 -13.59 -14.40
CA PRO A 88 -3.14 -13.60 -15.59
C PRO A 88 -2.23 -13.67 -16.83
N GLY A 89 -2.15 -14.84 -17.47
CA GLY A 89 -1.33 -15.06 -18.66
C GLY A 89 -1.75 -14.29 -19.93
N ASN A 90 -2.75 -13.40 -19.84
CA ASN A 90 -3.28 -12.63 -20.97
C ASN A 90 -2.69 -11.21 -21.06
N VAL A 91 -1.97 -10.74 -20.03
CA VAL A 91 -1.36 -9.40 -19.99
C VAL A 91 0.13 -9.55 -19.71
N ALA A 92 0.96 -8.92 -20.54
CA ALA A 92 2.41 -8.89 -20.35
C ALA A 92 2.77 -7.94 -19.21
N THR A 93 2.81 -8.46 -17.99
CA THR A 93 3.24 -7.77 -16.77
C THR A 93 4.70 -8.06 -16.44
N LEU A 94 5.34 -7.20 -15.65
CA LEU A 94 6.76 -7.35 -15.30
C LEU A 94 7.04 -8.67 -14.55
N GLY A 95 6.12 -9.13 -13.70
CA GLY A 95 6.25 -10.41 -13.00
C GLY A 95 6.10 -11.60 -13.96
N LEU A 96 5.19 -11.50 -14.93
CA LEU A 96 5.01 -12.54 -15.96
C LEU A 96 6.21 -12.62 -16.91
N MET A 97 6.84 -11.50 -17.24
CA MET A 97 8.09 -11.48 -18.02
C MET A 97 9.22 -12.25 -17.34
N ILE A 98 9.32 -12.14 -16.01
CA ILE A 98 10.28 -12.93 -15.22
C ILE A 98 9.90 -14.41 -15.26
N ASN A 99 8.63 -14.75 -15.08
CA ASN A 99 8.16 -16.13 -15.15
C ASN A 99 8.47 -16.78 -16.51
N TRP A 100 8.24 -16.06 -17.61
CA TRP A 100 8.62 -16.50 -18.95
C TRP A 100 10.15 -16.65 -19.07
N ALA A 101 10.93 -15.67 -18.63
CA ALA A 101 12.39 -15.78 -18.71
C ALA A 101 12.94 -17.00 -17.94
N ILE A 102 12.35 -17.34 -16.79
CA ILE A 102 12.68 -18.57 -16.04
C ILE A 102 12.23 -19.82 -16.80
N GLY A 103 10.98 -19.86 -17.27
CA GLY A 103 10.39 -21.02 -17.93
C GLY A 103 11.06 -21.38 -19.27
N TRP A 104 11.58 -20.40 -19.99
CA TRP A 104 12.30 -20.60 -21.25
C TRP A 104 13.77 -21.00 -21.06
N GLY A 105 14.22 -21.15 -19.80
CA GLY A 105 15.60 -21.50 -19.50
C GLY A 105 16.58 -20.38 -19.87
N ALA A 106 16.21 -19.10 -19.70
CA ALA A 106 17.10 -17.98 -20.02
C ALA A 106 18.45 -18.07 -19.28
N MET A 107 18.48 -18.71 -18.10
CA MET A 107 19.70 -19.03 -17.36
C MET A 107 20.57 -20.07 -18.09
N SER A 108 19.95 -21.13 -18.61
CA SER A 108 20.62 -22.20 -19.37
C SER A 108 21.09 -21.75 -20.75
N LEU A 109 20.43 -20.76 -21.35
CA LEU A 109 20.78 -20.15 -22.63
C LEU A 109 21.81 -19.01 -22.52
N GLY A 110 22.31 -18.71 -21.30
CA GLY A 110 23.24 -17.60 -21.06
C GLY A 110 22.62 -16.21 -21.19
N LYS A 111 21.28 -16.11 -21.33
CA LYS A 111 20.54 -14.86 -21.51
C LYS A 111 20.02 -14.26 -20.20
N TRP A 112 20.90 -14.13 -19.22
CA TRP A 112 20.57 -13.61 -17.87
C TRP A 112 19.95 -12.20 -17.88
N HIS A 113 20.29 -11.39 -18.89
CA HIS A 113 19.77 -10.04 -19.11
C HIS A 113 18.23 -10.00 -19.24
N LEU A 114 17.61 -11.07 -19.75
CA LEU A 114 16.14 -11.17 -19.88
C LEU A 114 15.42 -11.27 -18.52
N ILE A 115 16.11 -11.76 -17.48
CA ILE A 115 15.60 -11.78 -16.11
C ILE A 115 15.99 -10.48 -15.40
N ALA A 116 17.24 -10.04 -15.58
CA ALA A 116 17.77 -8.87 -14.88
C ALA A 116 17.08 -7.56 -15.25
N ALA A 117 16.67 -7.38 -16.51
CA ALA A 117 15.97 -6.17 -16.96
C ALA A 117 14.60 -5.96 -16.27
N PRO A 118 13.64 -6.91 -16.32
CA PRO A 118 12.37 -6.75 -15.62
C PRO A 118 12.53 -6.76 -14.10
N ALA A 119 13.48 -7.52 -13.55
CA ALA A 119 13.79 -7.49 -12.12
C ALA A 119 14.31 -6.11 -11.68
N GLY A 120 15.21 -5.50 -12.44
CA GLY A 120 15.72 -4.16 -12.18
C GLY A 120 14.64 -3.09 -12.26
N ALA A 121 13.74 -3.19 -13.24
CA ALA A 121 12.59 -2.29 -13.37
C ALA A 121 11.66 -2.38 -12.15
N LEU A 122 11.40 -3.59 -11.63
CA LEU A 122 10.62 -3.78 -10.42
C LEU A 122 11.29 -3.17 -9.19
N VAL A 123 12.61 -3.36 -9.03
CA VAL A 123 13.35 -2.75 -7.91
C VAL A 123 13.21 -1.24 -7.93
N VAL A 124 13.44 -0.60 -9.09
CA VAL A 124 13.30 0.86 -9.24
C VAL A 124 11.88 1.31 -8.97
N LEU A 125 10.88 0.61 -9.52
CA LEU A 125 9.47 0.92 -9.29
C LEU A 125 9.10 0.85 -7.81
N PHE A 126 9.49 -0.23 -7.12
CA PHE A 126 9.21 -0.37 -5.69
C PHE A 126 9.94 0.68 -4.86
N PHE A 127 11.17 1.02 -5.22
CA PHE A 127 11.91 2.06 -4.52
C PHE A 127 11.24 3.43 -4.69
N ALA A 128 10.83 3.78 -5.91
CA ALA A 128 10.11 5.02 -6.19
C ALA A 128 8.76 5.10 -5.46
N LEU A 129 7.99 4.00 -5.45
CA LEU A 129 6.73 3.91 -4.73
C LEU A 129 6.93 4.00 -3.21
N ASN A 130 7.98 3.39 -2.67
CA ASN A 130 8.31 3.46 -1.26
C ASN A 130 8.70 4.88 -0.85
N LEU A 131 9.53 5.56 -1.66
CA LEU A 131 9.88 6.96 -1.44
C LEU A 131 8.65 7.88 -1.51
N MET A 132 7.75 7.65 -2.47
CA MET A 132 6.50 8.40 -2.56
C MET A 132 5.62 8.19 -1.32
N ASN A 133 5.53 6.96 -0.79
CA ASN A 133 4.82 6.69 0.45
C ASN A 133 5.42 7.43 1.65
N ILE A 134 6.74 7.42 1.79
CA ILE A 134 7.43 8.17 2.85
C ILE A 134 7.14 9.66 2.70
N GLY A 135 7.20 10.20 1.48
CA GLY A 135 6.89 11.61 1.21
C GLY A 135 5.43 11.97 1.48
N LEU A 136 4.49 11.06 1.17
CA LEU A 136 3.07 11.23 1.52
C LEU A 136 2.88 11.22 3.04
N GLU A 137 3.53 10.29 3.73
CA GLU A 137 3.50 10.24 5.19
C GLU A 137 4.06 11.53 5.80
N GLU A 138 5.15 12.06 5.26
CA GLU A 138 5.74 13.32 5.72
C GLU A 138 4.86 14.55 5.41
N ALA A 139 4.26 14.61 4.22
CA ALA A 139 3.36 15.70 3.82
C ALA A 139 2.06 15.74 4.65
N PHE A 140 1.53 14.56 5.01
CA PHE A 140 0.29 14.43 5.76
C PHE A 140 0.48 14.30 7.28
N ASN A 141 1.73 14.29 7.78
CA ASN A 141 2.03 14.28 9.20
C ASN A 141 2.38 15.69 9.69
N PRO A 142 1.41 16.51 10.14
CA PRO A 142 1.63 17.88 10.61
C PRO A 142 2.52 17.97 11.86
N ARG A 143 2.88 16.84 12.49
CA ARG A 143 3.70 16.80 13.71
C ARG A 143 5.18 17.15 13.49
N LEU A 144 5.70 17.03 12.26
CA LEU A 144 7.08 17.44 11.94
C LEU A 144 7.22 18.96 11.69
N LYS A 145 6.11 19.65 11.41
CA LYS A 145 6.11 21.11 11.22
C LYS A 145 6.19 21.92 12.51
N GLY A 146 5.96 21.29 13.67
CA GLY A 146 5.83 21.98 14.96
C GLY A 146 7.13 22.28 15.71
N THR A 147 8.28 21.76 15.29
CA THR A 147 9.56 21.90 16.04
C THR A 147 10.64 22.70 15.31
N THR A 148 10.31 23.38 14.21
CA THR A 148 11.28 24.24 13.49
C THR A 148 10.76 25.68 13.28
N GLY A 149 9.73 26.09 14.02
CA GLY A 149 9.20 27.44 13.91
C GLY A 149 8.60 27.97 15.20
N GLN A 150 9.49 28.60 16.00
CA GLN A 150 9.25 29.47 17.17
C GLN A 150 9.15 28.75 18.52
#